data_AF-A0A8K0CJ00-F1
#
_entry.id   AF-A0A8K0CJ00-F1
#
_cell.length_a   1.000
_cell.length_b   1.000
_cell.length_c   1.000
_cell.angle_alpha   90.00
_cell.angle_beta   90.00
_cell.angle_gamma   90.00
#
_symmetry.space_group_name_H-M   'P 1'
#
loop_
_entity.id
_entity.type
_entity.pdbx_description
1 polymer ?
#
loop_
_entity_poly.entity_id
_entity_poly.type
_entity_poly.pdbx_seq_one_letter_code
_entity_poly.pdbx_strand_id
1 'polypeptide(L)'
;MNPRISRLTAFNIWNKNIKNTKSDGIFAYVLQDLRDLTLPNDVLKDIKITLRSLCQKIQQRWEKSGRHTERFLKSNSSWLQQYIQFSIFVIQALPGPSQSVASGRPGRPKKTFEDCCFDRGLAIMVDANLSTCQYNVIRQQVMDINPKLHPAYHLVKKAKMARYPKGITMTEVGAETELQSLVNHTVRRLCVVQEDVLRTLTLLQ
;
A
#
# COMPACT_ATOMS: atom_id res chain seq x y z
N MET A 1 -4.56 -18.83 5.42
CA MET A 1 -5.04 -19.29 4.10
C MET A 1 -5.44 -18.06 3.29
N ASN A 2 -5.01 -17.91 2.03
CA ASN A 2 -5.53 -16.84 1.15
C ASN A 2 -6.78 -17.37 0.43
N PRO A 3 -7.94 -16.70 0.51
CA PRO A 3 -9.14 -17.14 -0.22
C PRO A 3 -8.87 -17.03 -1.72
N ARG A 4 -8.62 -18.16 -2.39
CA ARG A 4 -8.32 -18.25 -3.83
C ARG A 4 -9.62 -18.30 -4.65
N ILE A 5 -10.52 -17.37 -4.37
CA ILE A 5 -11.80 -17.28 -5.09
C ILE A 5 -11.55 -16.63 -6.45
N SER A 6 -11.84 -17.35 -7.53
CA SER A 6 -11.70 -16.84 -8.90
C SER A 6 -12.80 -15.82 -9.21
N ARG A 7 -12.51 -14.85 -10.08
CA ARG A 7 -13.53 -13.90 -10.55
C ARG A 7 -14.61 -14.57 -11.39
N LEU A 8 -14.28 -15.67 -12.07
CA LEU A 8 -15.27 -16.51 -12.76
C LEU A 8 -16.29 -17.10 -11.77
N THR A 9 -15.82 -17.63 -10.63
CA THR A 9 -16.69 -18.13 -9.56
C THR A 9 -17.60 -17.02 -9.04
N ALA A 10 -17.04 -15.83 -8.79
CA ALA A 10 -17.82 -14.67 -8.36
C ALA A 10 -18.85 -14.25 -9.42
N PHE A 11 -18.48 -14.24 -10.72
CA PHE A 11 -19.39 -13.95 -11.81
C PHE A 11 -20.55 -14.96 -11.89
N ASN A 12 -20.28 -16.25 -11.74
CA ASN A 12 -21.33 -17.27 -11.77
C ASN A 12 -22.36 -17.08 -10.63
N ILE A 13 -21.89 -16.73 -9.42
CA ILE A 13 -22.75 -16.43 -8.27
C ILE A 13 -23.53 -15.12 -8.50
N TRP A 14 -22.85 -14.12 -9.05
CA TRP A 14 -23.43 -12.82 -9.37
C TRP A 14 -24.50 -12.89 -10.47
N ASN A 15 -24.30 -13.73 -11.48
CA ASN A 15 -25.21 -13.89 -12.62
C ASN A 15 -26.43 -14.74 -12.26
N LYS A 16 -26.29 -15.70 -11.32
CA LYS A 16 -27.40 -16.49 -10.79
C LYS A 16 -28.32 -15.71 -9.84
N ASN A 17 -27.82 -14.63 -9.22
CA ASN A 17 -28.61 -13.80 -8.30
C ASN A 17 -29.40 -12.72 -9.06
N ILE A 18 -30.73 -12.85 -9.07
CA ILE A 18 -31.64 -12.02 -9.88
C ILE A 18 -32.02 -10.69 -9.18
N LYS A 19 -31.76 -10.52 -7.87
CA LYS A 19 -32.19 -9.35 -7.07
C LYS A 19 -31.02 -8.49 -6.56
N ASN A 20 -31.35 -7.31 -6.00
CA ASN A 20 -30.47 -6.22 -5.50
C ASN A 20 -29.39 -6.60 -4.46
N THR A 21 -29.17 -7.89 -4.23
CA THR A 21 -28.27 -8.49 -3.25
C THR A 21 -27.11 -9.24 -3.90
N LYS A 22 -26.76 -8.94 -5.17
CA LYS A 22 -25.67 -9.64 -5.89
C LYS A 22 -24.33 -9.57 -5.17
N SER A 23 -24.02 -8.45 -4.50
CA SER A 23 -22.83 -8.33 -3.64
C SER A 23 -22.93 -9.19 -2.38
N ASP A 24 -24.12 -9.33 -1.82
CA ASP A 24 -24.35 -10.10 -0.59
C ASP A 24 -24.26 -11.61 -0.86
N GLY A 25 -24.69 -12.06 -2.05
CA GLY A 25 -24.53 -13.44 -2.47
C GLY A 25 -23.06 -13.84 -2.62
N ILE A 26 -22.22 -12.98 -3.21
CA ILE A 26 -20.77 -13.22 -3.27
C ILE A 26 -20.17 -13.13 -1.86
N PHE A 27 -20.62 -12.18 -1.04
CA PHE A 27 -20.13 -12.01 0.34
C PHE A 27 -20.42 -13.24 1.21
N ALA A 28 -21.64 -13.78 1.15
CA ALA A 28 -22.02 -15.00 1.86
C ALA A 28 -21.16 -16.20 1.43
N TYR A 29 -20.90 -16.33 0.13
CA TYR A 29 -19.99 -17.37 -0.39
C TYR A 29 -18.56 -17.21 0.13
N VAL A 30 -18.03 -15.98 0.14
CA VAL A 30 -16.70 -15.68 0.68
C VAL A 30 -16.64 -15.99 2.18
N LEU A 31 -17.67 -15.66 2.96
CA LEU A 31 -17.71 -15.98 4.38
C LEU A 31 -17.81 -17.49 4.65
N GLN A 32 -18.57 -18.22 3.83
CA GLN A 32 -18.65 -19.68 3.92
C GLN A 32 -17.31 -20.36 3.59
N ASP A 33 -16.55 -19.81 2.65
CA ASP A 33 -15.20 -20.27 2.30
C ASP A 33 -14.19 -20.01 3.44
N LEU A 34 -14.44 -18.97 4.24
CA LEU A 34 -13.59 -18.55 5.36
C LEU A 34 -13.97 -19.20 6.71
N ARG A 35 -14.75 -20.29 6.71
CA ARG A 35 -15.32 -21.03 7.87
C ARG A 35 -14.73 -20.66 9.26
N ASP A 36 -15.62 -20.28 10.18
CA ASP A 36 -15.40 -20.16 11.63
C ASP A 36 -14.38 -19.11 12.11
N LEU A 37 -14.02 -18.12 11.29
CA LEU A 37 -13.22 -16.98 11.75
C LEU A 37 -14.12 -15.84 12.26
N THR A 38 -14.03 -15.54 13.56
CA THR A 38 -14.54 -14.30 14.13
C THR A 38 -13.72 -13.12 13.61
N LEU A 39 -14.07 -12.66 12.40
CA LEU A 39 -13.40 -11.55 11.75
C LEU A 39 -13.82 -10.23 12.42
N PRO A 40 -12.88 -9.33 12.73
CA PRO A 40 -13.20 -7.99 13.20
C PRO A 40 -14.12 -7.25 12.23
N ASN A 41 -15.04 -6.43 12.77
CA ASN A 41 -16.02 -5.69 11.98
C ASN A 41 -15.39 -4.85 10.86
N ASP A 42 -14.17 -4.34 11.07
CA ASP A 42 -13.48 -3.52 10.06
C ASP A 42 -12.95 -4.36 8.88
N VAL A 43 -12.53 -5.60 9.14
CA VAL A 43 -12.14 -6.56 8.08
C VAL A 43 -13.36 -6.92 7.23
N LEU A 44 -14.53 -7.12 7.86
CA LEU A 44 -15.78 -7.38 7.16
C LEU A 44 -16.19 -6.19 6.27
N LYS A 45 -15.99 -4.94 6.73
CA LYS A 45 -16.24 -3.74 5.92
C LYS A 45 -15.32 -3.70 4.69
N ASP A 46 -14.04 -3.98 4.86
CA ASP A 46 -13.05 -4.00 3.76
C ASP A 46 -13.38 -5.06 2.71
N ILE A 47 -13.79 -6.26 3.14
CA ILE A 47 -14.25 -7.32 2.24
C ILE A 47 -15.47 -6.83 1.45
N LYS A 48 -16.48 -6.24 2.12
CA LYS A 48 -17.67 -5.69 1.45
C LYS A 48 -17.34 -4.63 0.43
N ILE A 49 -16.42 -3.70 0.73
CA ILE A 49 -15.98 -2.65 -0.20
C ILE A 49 -15.35 -3.26 -1.44
N THR A 50 -14.44 -4.22 -1.24
CA THR A 50 -13.74 -4.92 -2.34
C THR A 50 -14.73 -5.64 -3.25
N LEU A 51 -15.70 -6.35 -2.67
CA LEU A 51 -16.72 -7.07 -3.43
C LEU A 51 -17.67 -6.13 -4.18
N ARG A 52 -18.07 -5.00 -3.58
CA ARG A 52 -18.87 -3.99 -4.31
C ARG A 52 -18.12 -3.46 -5.53
N SER A 53 -16.83 -3.14 -5.39
CA SER A 53 -16.00 -2.71 -6.52
C SER A 53 -15.90 -3.78 -7.61
N LEU A 54 -15.76 -5.06 -7.22
CA LEU A 54 -15.76 -6.17 -8.16
C LEU A 54 -17.10 -6.30 -8.89
N CYS A 55 -18.23 -6.24 -8.18
CA CYS A 55 -19.58 -6.27 -8.77
C CYS A 55 -19.79 -5.15 -9.78
N GLN A 56 -19.31 -3.94 -9.49
CA GLN A 56 -19.37 -2.82 -10.44
C GLN A 56 -18.56 -3.10 -11.71
N LYS A 57 -17.35 -3.65 -11.57
CA LYS A 57 -16.51 -4.04 -12.72
C LYS A 57 -17.15 -5.15 -13.56
N ILE A 58 -17.79 -6.12 -12.91
CA ILE A 58 -18.57 -7.17 -13.58
C ILE A 58 -19.72 -6.53 -14.36
N GLN A 59 -20.53 -5.68 -13.72
CA GLN A 59 -21.67 -5.00 -14.35
C GLN A 59 -21.25 -4.19 -15.58
N GLN A 60 -20.18 -3.39 -15.47
CA GLN A 60 -19.68 -2.59 -16.60
C GLN A 60 -19.24 -3.46 -17.78
N ARG A 61 -18.52 -4.55 -17.51
CA ARG A 61 -18.08 -5.49 -18.55
C ARG A 61 -19.24 -6.31 -19.12
N TRP A 62 -20.26 -6.58 -18.30
CA TRP A 62 -21.50 -7.25 -18.69
C TRP A 62 -22.29 -6.41 -19.69
N GLU A 63 -22.46 -5.11 -19.41
CA GLU A 63 -23.10 -4.15 -20.30
C GLU A 63 -22.34 -4.00 -21.62
N LYS A 64 -21.01 -3.86 -21.56
CA LYS A 64 -20.16 -3.80 -22.77
C LYS A 64 -20.23 -5.07 -23.63
N SER A 65 -20.57 -6.20 -23.02
CA SER A 65 -20.75 -7.48 -23.73
C SER A 65 -22.18 -7.68 -24.23
N GLY A 66 -23.01 -6.63 -24.21
CA GLY A 66 -24.41 -6.69 -24.63
C GLY A 66 -25.27 -7.60 -23.73
N ARG A 67 -24.84 -7.84 -22.49
CA ARG A 67 -25.50 -8.75 -21.54
C ARG A 67 -25.65 -10.18 -22.08
N HIS A 68 -24.72 -10.62 -22.93
CA HIS A 68 -24.67 -11.99 -23.44
C HIS A 68 -23.57 -12.80 -22.74
N THR A 69 -23.95 -13.91 -22.08
CA THR A 69 -23.06 -14.74 -21.26
C THR A 69 -21.84 -15.22 -22.04
N GLU A 70 -22.05 -15.80 -23.21
CA GLU A 70 -20.97 -16.36 -24.02
C GLU A 70 -19.99 -15.28 -24.51
N ARG A 71 -20.52 -14.12 -24.91
CA ARG A 71 -19.70 -12.99 -25.38
C ARG A 71 -18.88 -12.42 -24.24
N PHE A 72 -19.49 -12.31 -23.05
CA PHE A 72 -18.81 -11.87 -21.84
C PHE A 72 -17.67 -12.81 -21.45
N LEU A 73 -17.92 -14.13 -21.43
CA LEU A 73 -16.91 -15.13 -21.08
C LEU A 73 -15.74 -15.10 -22.07
N LYS A 74 -16.02 -15.03 -23.38
CA LYS A 74 -14.99 -14.98 -24.42
C LYS A 74 -14.15 -13.70 -24.33
N SER A 75 -14.78 -12.53 -24.27
CA SER A 75 -14.09 -11.23 -24.28
C SER A 75 -13.38 -10.89 -22.97
N ASN A 76 -13.77 -11.52 -21.85
CA ASN A 76 -13.20 -11.23 -20.53
C ASN A 76 -12.49 -12.45 -19.90
N SER A 77 -12.20 -13.49 -20.69
CA SER A 77 -11.62 -14.75 -20.22
C SER A 77 -10.36 -14.55 -19.35
N SER A 78 -9.39 -13.79 -19.87
CA SER A 78 -8.14 -13.49 -19.14
C SER A 78 -8.36 -12.69 -17.85
N TRP A 79 -9.42 -11.90 -17.77
CA TRP A 79 -9.79 -11.14 -16.59
C TRP A 79 -10.53 -12.00 -15.55
N LEU A 80 -11.36 -12.95 -16.01
CA LEU A 80 -12.15 -13.88 -15.18
C LEU A 80 -11.30 -14.99 -14.55
N GLN A 81 -10.21 -15.39 -15.22
CA GLN A 81 -9.24 -16.35 -14.70
C GLN A 81 -8.43 -15.81 -13.50
N GLN A 82 -8.46 -14.50 -13.25
CA GLN A 82 -7.78 -13.90 -12.10
C GLN A 82 -8.55 -14.14 -10.80
N TYR A 83 -7.82 -14.16 -9.68
CA TYR A 83 -8.41 -14.22 -8.34
C TYR A 83 -8.90 -12.85 -7.85
N ILE A 84 -9.85 -12.88 -6.92
CA ILE A 84 -10.22 -11.69 -6.14
C ILE A 84 -9.00 -11.25 -5.32
N GLN A 85 -8.68 -9.96 -5.40
CA GLN A 85 -7.56 -9.37 -4.67
C GLN A 85 -8.12 -8.66 -3.45
N PHE A 86 -7.85 -9.19 -2.27
CA PHE A 86 -8.21 -8.56 -0.99
C PHE A 86 -7.08 -7.67 -0.49
N SER A 87 -7.41 -6.71 0.39
CA SER A 87 -6.40 -5.85 1.02
C SER A 87 -5.45 -6.68 1.88
N ILE A 88 -4.24 -6.17 2.08
CA ILE A 88 -3.24 -6.84 2.93
C ILE A 88 -3.74 -7.04 4.36
N PHE A 89 -4.59 -6.13 4.85
CA PHE A 89 -5.23 -6.22 6.16
C PHE A 89 -6.16 -7.44 6.26
N VAL A 90 -6.94 -7.73 5.22
CA VAL A 90 -7.78 -8.94 5.16
C VAL A 90 -6.91 -10.19 5.11
N ILE A 91 -5.81 -10.17 4.35
CA ILE A 91 -4.88 -11.30 4.23
C ILE A 91 -4.17 -11.60 5.58
N GLN A 92 -3.78 -10.56 6.31
CA GLN A 92 -3.11 -10.66 7.61
C GLN A 92 -4.05 -11.09 8.74
N ALA A 93 -5.34 -10.76 8.64
CA ALA A 93 -6.35 -11.16 9.63
C ALA A 93 -6.75 -12.64 9.54
N LEU A 94 -6.35 -13.34 8.47
CA LEU A 94 -6.62 -14.78 8.30
C LEU A 94 -5.46 -15.61 8.89
N PRO A 95 -5.73 -16.65 9.70
CA PRO A 95 -4.68 -17.54 10.18
C PRO A 95 -4.05 -18.25 8.98
N GLY A 96 -2.77 -18.00 8.74
CA GLY A 96 -1.99 -18.64 7.69
C GLY A 96 -0.53 -18.72 8.12
N PRO A 97 0.19 -19.79 7.75
CA PRO A 97 1.56 -19.96 8.17
C PRO A 97 2.42 -18.86 7.57
N SER A 98 3.21 -18.25 8.43
CA SER A 98 4.23 -17.25 8.14
C SER A 98 5.02 -17.64 6.90
N GLN A 99 4.89 -16.89 5.80
CA GLN A 99 5.95 -16.74 4.80
C GLN A 99 5.91 -15.35 4.15
N SER A 100 7.09 -14.71 4.17
CA SER A 100 7.63 -13.82 3.15
C SER A 100 7.35 -14.41 1.74
N VAL A 101 7.20 -13.69 0.63
CA VAL A 101 8.18 -12.82 -0.03
C VAL A 101 7.47 -12.06 -1.17
N ALA A 102 8.08 -10.94 -1.57
CA ALA A 102 8.15 -10.36 -2.93
C ALA A 102 6.84 -10.07 -3.70
N SER A 103 6.53 -8.77 -3.83
CA SER A 103 5.87 -8.28 -5.04
C SER A 103 6.64 -7.08 -5.61
N GLY A 104 7.31 -7.31 -6.73
CA GLY A 104 7.86 -6.27 -7.58
C GLY A 104 6.74 -5.67 -8.43
N ARG A 105 6.49 -4.37 -8.24
CA ARG A 105 5.97 -3.51 -9.31
C ARG A 105 7.11 -2.57 -9.72
N PRO A 106 7.40 -2.38 -11.01
CA PRO A 106 8.40 -1.40 -11.43
C PRO A 106 7.87 0.00 -11.08
N GLY A 107 8.69 0.81 -10.41
CA GLY A 107 8.50 2.27 -10.33
C GLY A 107 8.11 2.86 -8.98
N ARG A 108 8.02 2.10 -7.87
CA ARG A 108 7.82 2.70 -6.53
C ARG A 108 8.84 2.16 -5.51
N PRO A 109 9.62 3.02 -4.83
CA PRO A 109 10.61 2.60 -3.84
C PRO A 109 10.01 1.71 -2.73
N LYS A 110 10.72 0.62 -2.43
CA LYS A 110 10.35 -0.48 -1.53
C LYS A 110 10.56 -0.15 -0.05
N LYS A 111 10.10 0.99 0.42
CA LYS A 111 10.07 1.23 1.87
C LYS A 111 8.79 0.62 2.43
N THR A 112 8.91 -0.17 3.51
CA THR A 112 7.74 -0.64 4.26
C THR A 112 6.90 0.56 4.71
N PHE A 113 5.61 0.36 4.95
CA PHE A 113 4.72 1.46 5.36
C PHE A 113 5.24 2.12 6.67
N GLU A 114 5.86 1.33 7.53
CA GLU A 114 6.58 1.74 8.74
C GLU A 114 7.86 2.55 8.44
N ASP A 115 8.69 2.16 7.48
CA ASP A 115 9.90 2.92 7.09
C ASP A 115 9.57 4.23 6.37
N CYS A 116 8.41 4.30 5.72
CA CYS A 116 7.89 5.52 5.07
C CYS A 116 7.39 6.57 6.06
N CYS A 117 7.08 6.21 7.29
CA CYS A 117 6.42 7.10 8.26
C CYS A 117 7.32 8.28 8.66
N PHE A 118 8.59 8.02 9.02
CA PHE A 118 9.52 9.05 9.50
C PHE A 118 9.95 10.00 8.38
N ASP A 119 10.27 9.43 7.22
CA ASP A 119 10.65 10.18 6.03
C ASP A 119 9.50 11.04 5.50
N ARG A 120 8.25 10.58 5.65
CA ARG A 120 7.06 11.36 5.29
C ARG A 120 6.87 12.57 6.22
N GLY A 121 7.03 12.40 7.53
CA GLY A 121 6.98 13.53 8.46
C GLY A 121 8.04 14.58 8.15
N LEU A 122 9.27 14.13 7.84
CA LEU A 122 10.36 15.02 7.42
C LEU A 122 10.07 15.71 6.08
N ALA A 123 9.51 14.99 5.10
CA ALA A 123 9.14 15.55 3.81
C ALA A 123 8.10 16.66 3.97
N ILE A 124 7.03 16.43 4.74
CA ILE A 124 6.01 17.45 5.00
C ILE A 124 6.62 18.70 5.65
N MET A 125 7.48 18.52 6.65
CA MET A 125 8.16 19.65 7.30
C MET A 125 9.01 20.48 6.32
N VAL A 126 9.70 19.82 5.39
CA VAL A 126 10.56 20.49 4.39
C VAL A 126 9.74 21.12 3.28
N ASP A 127 8.83 20.36 2.66
CA ASP A 127 8.04 20.79 1.50
C ASP A 127 7.09 21.95 1.86
N ALA A 128 6.54 21.95 3.07
CA ALA A 128 5.66 23.01 3.57
C ALA A 128 6.37 24.03 4.46
N ASN A 129 7.71 23.96 4.58
CA ASN A 129 8.55 24.87 5.37
C ASN A 129 8.03 25.09 6.81
N LEU A 130 7.68 24.01 7.50
CA LEU A 130 7.07 24.06 8.83
C LEU A 130 8.13 24.13 9.93
N SER A 131 7.87 24.98 10.93
CA SER A 131 8.57 24.91 12.20
C SER A 131 8.17 23.67 13.01
N THR A 132 9.00 23.30 13.99
CA THR A 132 8.73 22.19 14.92
C THR A 132 7.40 22.38 15.66
N CYS A 133 7.09 23.60 16.10
CA CYS A 133 5.83 23.89 16.78
C CYS A 133 4.63 23.69 15.84
N GLN A 134 4.69 24.22 14.62
CA GLN A 134 3.61 24.05 13.63
C GLN A 134 3.36 22.57 13.30
N TYR A 135 4.42 21.80 13.09
CA TYR A 135 4.30 20.36 12.87
C TYR A 135 3.61 19.65 14.03
N ASN A 136 3.96 19.99 15.27
CA ASN A 136 3.35 19.39 16.46
C ASN A 136 1.87 19.78 16.61
N VAL A 137 1.49 21.02 16.28
CA VAL A 137 0.09 21.45 16.26
C VAL A 137 -0.73 20.64 15.25
N ILE A 138 -0.23 20.53 14.00
CA ILE A 138 -0.87 19.74 12.95
C ILE A 138 -1.00 18.28 13.38
N ARG A 139 0.08 17.71 13.95
CA ARG A 139 0.08 16.34 14.47
C ARG A 139 -0.98 16.15 15.54
N GLN A 140 -1.10 17.08 16.48
CA GLN A 140 -2.06 16.99 17.58
C GLN A 140 -3.50 16.95 17.06
N GLN A 141 -3.83 17.77 16.06
CA GLN A 141 -5.17 17.81 15.46
C GLN A 141 -5.59 16.49 14.81
N VAL A 142 -4.65 15.75 14.23
CA VAL A 142 -4.95 14.47 13.56
C VAL A 142 -4.69 13.26 14.46
N MET A 143 -4.14 13.46 15.65
CA MET A 143 -3.76 12.36 16.55
C MET A 143 -4.99 11.58 17.02
N ASP A 144 -6.09 12.27 17.27
CA ASP A 144 -7.36 11.67 17.71
C ASP A 144 -8.06 10.89 16.59
N ILE A 145 -7.75 11.21 15.33
CA ILE A 145 -8.36 10.57 14.14
C ILE A 145 -7.50 9.39 13.67
N ASN A 146 -6.18 9.58 13.57
CA ASN A 146 -5.25 8.55 13.12
C ASN A 146 -3.85 8.78 13.74
N PRO A 147 -3.56 8.11 14.88
CA PRO A 147 -2.28 8.24 15.59
C PRO A 147 -1.05 7.86 14.76
N LYS A 148 -1.23 7.09 13.67
CA LYS A 148 -0.15 6.59 12.82
C LYS A 148 0.13 7.46 11.60
N LEU A 149 -0.67 8.50 11.34
CA LEU A 149 -0.55 9.32 10.13
C LEU A 149 0.71 10.20 10.14
N HIS A 150 1.01 10.82 11.29
CA HIS A 150 2.19 11.66 11.47
C HIS A 150 3.06 11.16 12.62
N PRO A 151 4.34 10.82 12.36
CA PRO A 151 5.26 10.37 13.40
C PRO A 151 5.45 11.44 14.48
N ALA A 152 5.76 10.98 15.69
CA ALA A 152 6.25 11.88 16.73
C ALA A 152 7.54 12.59 16.29
N TYR A 153 7.71 13.85 16.71
CA TYR A 153 8.80 14.70 16.24
C TYR A 153 10.20 14.11 16.49
N HIS A 154 10.41 13.38 17.59
CA HIS A 154 11.70 12.74 17.86
C HIS A 154 12.12 11.74 16.76
N LEU A 155 11.16 11.09 16.11
CA LEU A 155 11.41 10.17 14.99
C LEU A 155 11.73 10.92 13.70
N VAL A 156 11.05 12.06 13.47
CA VAL A 156 11.38 12.97 12.36
C VAL A 156 12.78 13.56 12.54
N LYS A 157 13.13 13.95 13.77
CA LYS A 157 14.48 14.40 14.13
C LYS A 157 15.52 13.31 13.86
N LYS A 158 15.23 12.05 14.21
CA LYS A 158 16.11 10.90 13.90
C LYS A 158 16.32 10.75 12.38
N ALA A 159 15.25 10.83 11.59
CA ALA A 159 15.35 10.80 10.13
C ALA A 159 16.15 11.99 9.57
N LYS A 160 15.98 13.18 10.14
CA LYS A 160 16.72 14.39 9.78
C LYS A 160 18.22 14.21 10.05
N MET A 161 18.58 13.72 11.23
CA MET A 161 19.97 13.43 11.62
C MET A 161 20.63 12.38 10.71
N ALA A 162 19.89 11.35 10.31
CA ALA A 162 20.40 10.30 9.41
C ALA A 162 20.76 10.81 8.01
N ARG A 163 20.28 12.00 7.61
CA ARG A 163 20.56 12.63 6.29
C ARG A 163 21.68 13.66 6.34
N TYR A 164 22.32 13.88 7.49
CA TYR A 164 23.47 14.77 7.59
C TYR A 164 24.78 13.98 7.51
N PRO A 165 25.83 14.55 6.88
CA PRO A 165 27.17 13.98 6.97
C PRO A 165 27.64 13.90 8.42
N LYS A 166 28.57 13.00 8.69
CA LYS A 166 29.14 12.84 10.03
C LYS A 166 30.15 13.96 10.32
N GLY A 167 30.32 14.29 11.60
CA GLY A 167 31.33 15.28 12.02
C GLY A 167 30.96 16.72 11.64
N ILE A 168 29.68 17.07 11.77
CA ILE A 168 29.27 18.48 11.68
C ILE A 168 29.48 19.11 13.05
N THR A 169 30.26 20.18 13.08
CA THR A 169 30.39 21.08 14.23
C THR A 169 29.64 22.36 13.88
N MET A 170 28.75 22.80 14.77
CA MET A 170 27.92 23.99 14.55
C MET A 170 28.20 24.97 15.67
N THR A 171 28.72 26.14 15.32
CA THR A 171 29.03 27.26 16.21
C THR A 171 28.07 28.41 15.93
N GLU A 172 28.12 29.47 16.75
CA GLU A 172 27.29 30.67 16.52
C GLU A 172 27.62 31.36 15.20
N VAL A 173 28.86 31.22 14.75
CA VAL A 173 29.41 31.95 13.59
C VAL A 173 29.36 31.11 12.31
N GLY A 174 29.09 29.81 12.39
CA GLY A 174 29.04 28.95 11.22
C GLY A 174 28.83 27.47 11.50
N ALA A 175 28.88 26.68 10.44
CA ALA A 175 28.87 25.22 10.52
C ALA A 175 30.01 24.67 9.68
N GLU A 176 30.79 23.77 10.27
CA GLU A 176 31.97 23.16 9.66
C GLU A 176 31.78 21.65 9.58
N THR A 177 32.33 21.05 8.53
CA THR A 177 32.34 19.59 8.36
C THR A 177 33.53 19.19 7.49
N GLU A 178 34.03 17.98 7.69
CA GLU A 178 35.10 17.44 6.86
C GLU A 178 34.63 17.27 5.41
N LEU A 179 35.38 17.84 4.46
CA LEU A 179 35.03 17.78 3.04
C LEU A 179 34.84 16.34 2.55
N GLN A 180 35.72 15.43 2.96
CA GLN A 180 35.63 14.02 2.57
C GLN A 180 34.34 13.36 3.12
N SER A 181 33.94 13.69 4.36
CA SER A 181 32.69 13.21 4.95
C SER A 181 31.48 13.69 4.14
N LEU A 182 31.48 14.96 3.74
CA LEU A 182 30.43 15.56 2.92
C LEU A 182 30.33 14.91 1.53
N VAL A 183 31.47 14.73 0.85
CA VAL A 183 31.52 14.11 -0.47
C VAL A 183 31.05 12.65 -0.40
N ASN A 184 31.59 11.86 0.53
CA ASN A 184 31.22 10.46 0.71
C ASN A 184 29.71 10.30 1.01
N HIS A 185 29.20 11.14 1.90
CA HIS A 185 27.77 11.14 2.24
C HIS A 185 26.90 11.49 1.02
N THR A 186 27.32 12.46 0.21
CA THR A 186 26.60 12.86 -1.01
C THR A 186 26.61 11.76 -2.07
N VAL A 187 27.77 11.16 -2.35
CA VAL A 187 27.91 10.02 -3.27
C VAL A 187 27.00 8.88 -2.83
N ARG A 188 27.05 8.50 -1.54
CA ARG A 188 26.19 7.45 -0.99
C ARG A 188 24.71 7.74 -1.22
N ARG A 189 24.26 8.99 -1.02
CA ARG A 189 22.86 9.37 -1.26
C ARG A 189 22.47 9.28 -2.72
N LEU A 190 23.33 9.72 -3.64
CA LEU A 190 23.09 9.61 -5.08
C LEU A 190 22.96 8.14 -5.50
N CYS A 191 23.87 7.27 -5.02
CA CYS A 191 23.79 5.84 -5.28
C CYS A 191 22.49 5.21 -4.78
N VAL A 192 22.00 5.61 -3.59
CA VAL A 192 20.72 5.12 -3.04
C VAL A 192 19.53 5.61 -3.86
N VAL A 193 19.53 6.88 -4.29
CA VAL A 193 18.44 7.43 -5.11
C VAL A 193 18.40 6.78 -6.49
N GLN A 194 19.57 6.52 -7.08
CA GLN A 194 19.71 5.92 -8.41
C GLN A 194 19.84 4.39 -8.37
N GLU A 195 19.59 3.75 -7.22
CA GLU A 195 19.81 2.31 -7.03
C GLU A 195 19.09 1.47 -8.08
N ASP A 196 17.84 1.83 -8.42
CA ASP A 196 17.06 1.14 -9.44
C ASP A 196 17.70 1.24 -10.83
N VAL A 197 18.22 2.42 -11.21
CA VAL A 197 18.92 2.64 -12.50
C VAL A 197 20.23 1.84 -12.52
N LEU A 198 21.01 1.89 -11.43
CA LEU A 198 22.26 1.15 -11.32
C LEU A 198 22.04 -0.36 -11.42
N ARG A 199 20.97 -0.88 -10.80
CA ARG A 199 20.56 -2.29 -10.90
C ARG A 199 20.16 -2.69 -12.32
N THR A 200 19.49 -1.80 -13.07
CA THR A 200 19.15 -2.11 -14.47
C THR A 200 20.36 -2.18 -15.38
N LEU A 201 21.38 -1.34 -15.14
CA LEU A 201 22.62 -1.34 -15.92
C LEU A 201 23.49 -2.57 -15.66
N THR A 202 23.50 -3.08 -14.43
CA THR A 202 24.27 -4.29 -14.05
C THR A 202 23.62 -5.59 -14.52
N LEU A 203 22.32 -5.60 -14.82
CA LEU A 203 21.63 -6.76 -15.41
C LEU A 203 21.79 -6.86 -16.94
N LEU A 204 22.41 -5.85 -17.56
CA LEU A 204 22.66 -5.78 -19.01
C LEU A 204 24.11 -6.12 -19.40
N GLN A 205 24.97 -6.46 -18.44
CA GLN A 205 26.34 -6.94 -18.66
C GLN A 205 26.44 -8.42 -18.29
#